data_AF-A0AAU9WBQ0-F1
#
_entry.id   AF-A0AAU9WBQ0-F1
#
_cell.length_a   1.000
_cell.length_b   1.000
_cell.length_c   1.000
_cell.angle_alpha   90.00
_cell.angle_beta   90.00
_cell.angle_gamma   90.00
#
_symmetry.space_group_name_H-M   'P 1'
#
loop_
_entity.id
_entity.type
_entity.pdbx_description
1 polymer ?
#
loop_
_entity_poly.entity_id
_entity_poly.type
_entity_poly.pdbx_seq_one_letter_code
_entity_poly.pdbx_strand_id
1 'polypeptide(L)'
;MTQYAVRKTSEVENYMTIVMRDISLTYYPGGPQVIKNINLSVKGGAKIEVVGRTGAEKSSFVTALMCMPDADGEIIIDDVPIKDIGLQKARRGISVLSQSPVLFSGSLRKNLDILDKFQDADLWQALEDVQLKDFFETLEAKLDHELLEHGANVSVGERQLICLALVLLQRSKIVVLDEPTAHVDYGM
;
A
#
# COMPACT_ATOMS: atom_id res chain seq x y z
N MET A 1 14.20 -14.20 18.03
CA MET A 1 13.45 -12.98 18.37
C MET A 1 13.74 -11.96 17.30
N THR A 2 12.84 -11.77 16.35
CA THR A 2 13.01 -10.71 15.33
C THR A 2 12.31 -9.47 15.87
N GLN A 3 13.10 -8.52 16.36
CA GLN A 3 12.61 -7.25 16.89
C GLN A 3 12.71 -6.22 15.75
N TYR A 4 11.58 -5.74 15.26
CA TYR A 4 11.54 -4.68 14.25
C TYR A 4 11.79 -3.33 14.92
N ALA A 5 12.73 -2.53 14.40
CA ALA A 5 13.02 -1.19 14.90
C ALA A 5 12.13 -0.15 14.20
N VAL A 6 11.48 0.72 14.97
CA VAL A 6 10.59 1.79 14.47
C VAL A 6 11.18 3.15 14.80
N ARG A 7 11.39 4.00 13.78
CA ARG A 7 11.85 5.39 13.95
C ARG A 7 10.65 6.34 13.80
N LYS A 8 10.48 7.27 14.74
CA LYS A 8 9.32 8.19 14.83
C LYS A 8 9.67 9.59 14.30
N THR A 9 8.72 10.21 13.61
CA THR A 9 8.71 11.65 13.30
C THR A 9 7.28 12.16 13.49
N SER A 10 7.10 13.36 14.04
CA SER A 10 5.81 13.87 14.58
C SER A 10 5.18 14.99 13.76
N GLU A 11 3.88 14.90 13.48
CA GLU A 11 2.85 15.96 13.56
C GLU A 11 1.44 15.32 13.39
N VAL A 12 0.40 15.90 14.01
CA VAL A 12 -0.91 15.24 14.26
C VAL A 12 -2.06 16.00 13.59
N GLU A 13 -2.80 15.34 12.70
CA GLU A 13 -4.14 15.73 12.22
C GLU A 13 -4.98 14.49 11.88
N ASN A 14 -5.96 14.15 12.73
CA ASN A 14 -7.10 13.28 12.40
C ASN A 14 -6.80 11.91 11.76
N TYR A 15 -5.80 11.21 12.28
CA TYR A 15 -5.29 10.00 11.67
C TYR A 15 -5.67 8.72 12.44
N MET A 16 -5.86 7.63 11.70
CA MET A 16 -6.13 6.29 12.26
C MET A 16 -4.96 5.81 13.12
N THR A 17 -5.18 5.63 14.42
CA THR A 17 -4.21 4.96 15.30
C THR A 17 -4.33 3.46 15.13
N ILE A 18 -3.22 2.75 14.95
CA ILE A 18 -3.17 1.29 14.84
C ILE A 18 -2.49 0.72 16.08
N VAL A 19 -3.14 -0.22 16.75
CA VAL A 19 -2.53 -0.99 17.86
C VAL A 19 -2.60 -2.47 17.52
N MET A 20 -1.46 -3.14 17.57
CA MET A 20 -1.31 -4.58 17.42
C MET A 20 -0.89 -5.15 18.77
N ARG A 21 -1.65 -6.10 19.32
CA ARG A 21 -1.39 -6.76 20.59
C ARG A 21 -1.20 -8.25 20.36
N ASP A 22 -0.05 -8.75 20.79
CA ASP A 22 0.33 -10.17 20.76
C ASP A 22 0.12 -10.85 19.40
N ILE A 23 0.37 -10.10 18.32
CA ILE A 23 0.10 -10.59 16.96
C ILE A 23 1.02 -11.74 16.61
N SER A 24 0.41 -12.86 16.23
CA SER A 24 1.10 -14.02 15.70
C SER A 24 0.40 -14.57 14.46
N LEU A 25 1.16 -14.93 13.43
CA LEU A 25 0.61 -15.37 12.15
C LEU A 25 1.11 -16.75 11.77
N THR A 26 0.17 -17.62 11.39
CA THR A 26 0.41 -18.91 10.77
C THR A 26 -0.47 -19.01 9.52
N TYR A 27 0.11 -19.32 8.35
CA TYR A 27 -0.63 -19.28 7.09
C TYR A 27 -1.65 -20.41 6.92
N TYR A 28 -1.39 -21.57 7.50
CA TYR A 28 -2.24 -22.75 7.41
C TYR A 28 -2.16 -23.59 8.69
N PRO A 29 -3.23 -24.32 9.06
CA PRO A 29 -3.23 -25.14 10.26
C PRO A 29 -2.05 -26.11 10.32
N GLY A 30 -1.32 -26.12 11.44
CA GLY A 30 -0.12 -26.95 11.62
C GLY A 30 1.15 -26.44 10.91
N GLY A 31 1.08 -25.30 10.23
CA GLY A 31 2.23 -24.65 9.60
C GLY A 31 3.17 -23.96 10.61
N PRO A 32 4.33 -23.49 10.13
CA PRO A 32 5.23 -22.69 10.95
C PRO A 32 4.62 -21.32 11.26
N GLN A 33 4.79 -20.88 12.50
CA GLN A 33 4.44 -19.52 12.91
C GLN A 33 5.50 -18.53 12.37
N VAL A 34 5.09 -17.68 11.44
CA VAL A 34 5.97 -16.74 10.71
C VAL A 34 6.12 -15.39 11.42
N ILE A 35 5.06 -14.94 12.10
CA ILE A 35 5.09 -13.77 12.99
C ILE A 35 4.81 -14.24 14.41
N LYS A 36 5.61 -13.76 15.37
CA LYS A 36 5.58 -14.21 16.76
C LYS A 36 5.49 -13.02 17.72
N ASN A 37 4.36 -12.89 18.40
CA ASN A 37 4.09 -11.96 19.51
C ASN A 37 4.50 -10.52 19.22
N ILE A 38 4.08 -9.97 18.08
CA ILE A 38 4.33 -8.57 17.74
C ILE A 38 3.37 -7.67 18.51
N ASN A 39 3.96 -6.71 19.22
CA ASN A 39 3.26 -5.64 19.90
C ASN A 39 3.72 -4.30 19.32
N LEU A 40 2.78 -3.53 18.76
CA LEU A 40 3.07 -2.27 18.08
C LEU A 40 1.94 -1.27 18.33
N SER A 41 2.30 0.01 18.50
CA SER A 41 1.34 1.12 18.51
C SER A 41 1.85 2.22 17.59
N VAL A 42 1.05 2.51 16.58
CA VAL A 42 1.29 3.51 15.54
C VAL A 42 0.27 4.61 15.73
N LYS A 43 0.73 5.79 16.12
CA LYS A 43 -0.12 6.98 16.05
C LYS A 43 -0.40 7.28 14.60
N GLY A 44 -1.61 7.66 14.28
CA GLY A 44 -1.91 8.06 12.93
C GLY A 44 -1.05 9.27 12.49
N GLY A 45 -0.77 9.36 11.19
CA GLY A 45 0.13 10.35 10.61
C GLY A 45 1.61 10.00 10.74
N ALA A 46 1.93 8.97 11.53
CA ALA A 46 3.28 8.47 11.61
C ALA A 46 3.70 7.82 10.29
N LYS A 47 4.89 8.19 9.82
CA LYS A 47 5.63 7.41 8.83
C LYS A 47 6.45 6.35 9.55
N ILE A 48 6.22 5.08 9.24
CA ILE A 48 6.94 3.95 9.82
C ILE A 48 7.63 3.17 8.72
N GLU A 49 8.86 2.76 9.01
CA GLU A 49 9.62 1.85 8.17
C GLU A 49 9.77 0.51 8.89
N VAL A 50 9.46 -0.59 8.20
CA VAL A 50 9.62 -1.96 8.72
C VAL A 50 10.90 -2.54 8.14
N VAL A 51 11.95 -2.57 8.96
CA VAL A 51 13.28 -3.05 8.54
C VAL A 51 13.57 -4.47 9.03
N GLY A 52 14.20 -5.27 8.20
CA GLY A 52 14.60 -6.64 8.53
C GLY A 52 15.31 -7.32 7.36
N ARG A 53 16.07 -8.38 7.65
CA ARG A 53 16.77 -9.18 6.62
C ARG A 53 15.78 -9.69 5.55
N THR A 54 16.28 -10.03 4.36
CA THR A 54 15.48 -10.75 3.37
C THR A 54 14.97 -12.06 3.99
N GLY A 55 13.69 -12.39 3.79
CA GLY A 55 13.04 -13.52 4.45
C GLY A 55 12.70 -13.30 5.93
N ALA A 56 12.83 -12.07 6.45
CA ALA A 56 12.41 -11.76 7.83
C ALA A 56 10.89 -11.64 8.00
N GLU A 57 10.07 -12.03 7.02
CA GLU A 57 8.60 -12.03 7.12
C GLU A 57 7.94 -10.62 7.11
N LYS A 58 8.57 -9.65 6.44
CA LYS A 58 8.03 -8.29 6.28
C LYS A 58 6.69 -8.28 5.53
N SER A 59 6.59 -9.00 4.42
CA SER A 59 5.31 -9.10 3.69
C SER A 59 4.24 -9.82 4.52
N SER A 60 4.64 -10.79 5.36
CA SER A 60 3.73 -11.43 6.33
C SER A 60 3.19 -10.43 7.37
N PHE A 61 3.90 -9.34 7.67
CA PHE A 61 3.40 -8.27 8.55
C PHE A 61 2.29 -7.47 7.87
N VAL A 62 2.46 -7.15 6.59
CA VAL A 62 1.41 -6.53 5.76
C VAL A 62 0.18 -7.42 5.70
N THR A 63 0.39 -8.72 5.48
CA THR A 63 -0.67 -9.72 5.45
C THR A 63 -1.44 -9.82 6.78
N ALA A 64 -0.74 -9.78 7.92
CA ALA A 64 -1.37 -9.75 9.23
C ALA A 64 -2.22 -8.48 9.43
N LEU A 65 -1.71 -7.32 9.03
CA LEU A 65 -2.43 -6.04 9.08
C LEU A 65 -3.72 -6.07 8.24
N MET A 66 -3.69 -6.75 7.10
CA MET A 66 -4.85 -6.93 6.21
C MET A 66 -5.79 -8.08 6.62
N CYS A 67 -5.43 -8.83 7.67
CA CYS A 67 -6.07 -10.06 8.14
C CYS A 67 -6.29 -11.07 6.99
N MET A 68 -5.20 -11.57 6.39
CA MET A 68 -5.22 -12.50 5.24
C MET A 68 -4.19 -13.66 5.33
N PRO A 69 -4.25 -14.60 6.29
CA PRO A 69 -5.42 -14.98 7.08
C PRO A 69 -5.52 -14.22 8.41
N ASP A 70 -6.54 -14.56 9.20
CA ASP A 70 -6.67 -14.07 10.57
C ASP A 70 -5.42 -14.46 11.38
N ALA A 71 -4.80 -13.45 11.99
CA ALA A 71 -3.73 -13.62 12.96
C ALA A 71 -4.32 -13.86 14.35
N ASP A 72 -3.57 -14.58 15.19
CA ASP A 72 -3.80 -14.57 16.63
C ASP A 72 -3.48 -13.19 17.21
N GLY A 73 -4.11 -12.85 18.34
CA GLY A 73 -4.00 -11.54 18.97
C GLY A 73 -5.08 -10.55 18.51
N GLU A 74 -4.82 -9.26 18.69
CA GLU A 74 -5.78 -8.19 18.45
C GLU A 74 -5.17 -7.05 17.63
N ILE A 75 -5.85 -6.64 16.56
CA ILE A 75 -5.57 -5.42 15.80
C ILE A 75 -6.70 -4.44 16.06
N ILE A 76 -6.36 -3.25 16.50
CA ILE A 76 -7.28 -2.18 16.90
C ILE A 76 -6.99 -0.96 16.04
N ILE A 77 -8.04 -0.36 15.47
CA ILE A 77 -7.97 0.86 14.68
C ILE A 77 -8.89 1.89 15.34
N ASP A 78 -8.34 3.04 15.74
CA ASP A 78 -9.07 4.09 16.46
C ASP A 78 -9.86 3.55 17.67
N ASP A 79 -9.20 2.77 18.51
CA ASP A 79 -9.76 2.12 19.70
C ASP A 79 -10.87 1.09 19.44
N VAL A 80 -11.14 0.74 18.18
CA VAL A 80 -12.11 -0.30 17.79
C VAL A 80 -11.37 -1.53 17.25
N PRO A 81 -11.62 -2.75 17.78
CA PRO A 81 -11.07 -3.97 17.21
C PRO A 81 -11.45 -4.12 15.73
N ILE A 82 -10.49 -4.49 14.88
CA ILE A 82 -10.69 -4.58 13.43
C ILE A 82 -11.81 -5.56 13.04
N LYS A 83 -12.01 -6.59 13.88
CA LYS A 83 -13.06 -7.60 13.75
C LYS A 83 -14.46 -6.99 13.91
N ASP A 84 -14.60 -5.94 14.72
CA ASP A 84 -15.87 -5.25 14.99
C ASP A 84 -16.20 -4.20 13.93
N ILE A 85 -15.17 -3.64 13.25
CA ILE A 85 -15.35 -2.72 12.12
C ILE A 85 -15.94 -3.45 10.90
N GLY A 86 -15.66 -4.75 10.79
CA GLY A 86 -15.94 -5.57 9.63
C GLY A 86 -14.81 -5.48 8.61
N LEU A 87 -14.30 -6.65 8.20
CA LEU A 87 -13.09 -6.79 7.40
C LEU A 87 -13.09 -6.01 6.08
N GLN A 88 -14.22 -5.98 5.39
CA GLN A 88 -14.37 -5.23 4.13
C GLN A 88 -14.26 -3.71 4.35
N LYS A 89 -14.83 -3.20 5.45
CA LYS A 89 -14.78 -1.77 5.78
C LYS A 89 -13.38 -1.38 6.25
N ALA A 90 -12.73 -2.23 7.05
CA ALA A 90 -11.35 -2.02 7.49
C ALA A 90 -10.38 -1.97 6.30
N ARG A 91 -10.48 -2.92 5.36
CA ARG A 91 -9.62 -2.98 4.17
C ARG A 91 -9.78 -1.79 3.24
N ARG A 92 -10.96 -1.16 3.17
CA ARG A 92 -11.14 0.10 2.41
C ARG A 92 -10.37 1.28 2.99
N GLY A 93 -9.95 1.20 4.26
CA GLY A 93 -9.11 2.21 4.89
C GLY A 93 -7.61 1.99 4.67
N ILE A 94 -7.22 0.88 4.02
CA ILE A 94 -5.82 0.48 3.84
C ILE A 94 -5.53 0.27 2.35
N SER A 95 -4.59 1.04 1.81
CA SER A 95 -4.03 0.81 0.46
C SER A 95 -2.66 0.18 0.56
N VAL A 96 -2.37 -0.78 -0.32
CA VAL A 96 -1.09 -1.48 -0.37
C VAL A 96 -0.49 -1.32 -1.77
N LEU A 97 0.69 -0.71 -1.86
CA LEU A 97 1.54 -0.76 -3.05
C LEU A 97 2.49 -1.96 -2.91
N SER A 98 2.37 -2.95 -3.79
CA SER A 98 3.26 -4.12 -3.80
C SER A 98 4.57 -3.82 -4.53
N GLN A 99 5.60 -4.63 -4.24
CA GLN A 99 6.92 -4.57 -4.90
C GLN A 99 6.82 -4.68 -6.44
N SER A 100 5.92 -5.54 -6.92
CA SER A 100 5.63 -5.73 -8.34
C SER A 100 4.17 -5.35 -8.61
N PRO A 101 3.89 -4.07 -8.87
CA PRO A 101 2.53 -3.67 -9.14
C PRO A 101 2.16 -4.06 -10.56
N VAL A 102 0.91 -4.51 -10.74
CA VAL A 102 0.41 -5.03 -12.02
C VAL A 102 -0.43 -3.96 -12.68
N LEU A 103 -0.01 -3.55 -13.88
CA LEU A 103 -0.86 -2.82 -14.82
C LEU A 103 -1.53 -3.81 -15.76
N PHE A 104 -2.79 -3.55 -16.06
CA PHE A 104 -3.60 -4.33 -16.99
C PHE A 104 -3.57 -3.68 -18.37
N SER A 105 -3.79 -4.50 -19.40
CA SER A 105 -4.02 -3.99 -20.74
C SER A 105 -5.29 -3.13 -20.76
N GLY A 106 -5.21 -1.96 -21.39
CA GLY A 106 -6.31 -1.00 -21.49
C GLY A 106 -5.87 0.44 -21.22
N SER A 107 -6.80 1.38 -21.28
CA SER A 107 -6.50 2.80 -21.04
C SER A 107 -5.85 3.07 -19.68
N LEU A 108 -5.02 4.10 -19.62
CA LEU A 108 -4.48 4.66 -18.38
C LEU A 108 -5.62 4.97 -17.39
N ARG A 109 -6.72 5.56 -17.86
CA ARG A 109 -7.94 5.79 -17.07
C ARG A 109 -8.44 4.53 -16.39
N LYS A 110 -8.59 3.43 -17.14
CA LYS A 110 -9.12 2.17 -16.57
C LYS A 110 -8.15 1.50 -15.62
N ASN A 111 -6.85 1.69 -15.83
CA ASN A 111 -5.86 1.30 -14.84
C ASN A 111 -6.00 2.15 -13.57
N LEU A 112 -6.16 3.47 -13.70
CA LEU A 112 -6.32 4.42 -12.60
C LEU A 112 -7.62 4.23 -11.79
N ASP A 113 -8.71 3.93 -12.48
CA ASP A 113 -10.05 3.82 -11.90
C ASP A 113 -10.90 2.79 -12.64
N ILE A 114 -10.80 1.54 -12.20
CA ILE A 114 -11.56 0.42 -12.77
C ILE A 114 -13.08 0.61 -12.60
N LEU A 115 -13.51 1.36 -11.56
CA LEU A 115 -14.91 1.48 -11.17
C LEU A 115 -15.58 2.78 -11.63
N ASP A 116 -14.88 3.62 -12.39
CA ASP A 116 -15.37 4.91 -12.90
C ASP A 116 -15.98 5.80 -11.80
N LYS A 117 -15.31 5.89 -10.65
CA LYS A 117 -15.71 6.68 -9.48
C LYS A 117 -15.16 8.11 -9.49
N PHE A 118 -14.07 8.36 -10.20
CA PHE A 118 -13.33 9.61 -10.16
C PHE A 118 -13.53 10.42 -11.43
N GLN A 119 -13.48 11.75 -11.30
CA GLN A 119 -13.52 12.65 -12.46
C GLN A 119 -12.12 12.80 -13.06
N ASP A 120 -12.02 13.24 -14.31
CA ASP A 120 -10.72 13.48 -14.97
C ASP A 120 -9.80 14.38 -14.15
N ALA A 121 -10.37 15.39 -13.47
CA ALA A 121 -9.61 16.28 -12.61
C ALA A 121 -8.93 15.53 -11.44
N ASP A 122 -9.60 14.54 -10.84
CA ASP A 122 -9.01 13.71 -9.79
C ASP A 122 -7.89 12.83 -10.36
N LEU A 123 -8.08 12.24 -11.55
CA LEU A 123 -7.09 11.41 -12.22
C LEU A 123 -5.83 12.20 -12.58
N TRP A 124 -6.02 13.40 -13.15
CA TRP A 124 -4.92 14.30 -13.46
C TRP A 124 -4.21 14.82 -12.21
N GLN A 125 -4.94 15.10 -11.13
CA GLN A 125 -4.32 15.47 -9.86
C GLN A 125 -3.45 14.33 -9.31
N ALA A 126 -3.92 13.09 -9.37
CA ALA A 126 -3.11 11.97 -8.91
C ALA A 126 -1.86 11.73 -9.78
N LEU A 127 -1.96 11.96 -11.09
CA LEU A 127 -0.81 11.93 -12.01
C LEU A 127 0.15 13.10 -11.74
N GLU A 128 -0.35 14.28 -11.38
CA GLU A 128 0.45 15.44 -10.96
C GLU A 128 1.23 15.13 -9.68
N ASP A 129 0.56 14.56 -8.68
CA ASP A 129 1.15 14.22 -7.38
C ASP A 129 2.35 13.25 -7.51
N VAL A 130 2.40 12.47 -8.60
CA VAL A 130 3.48 11.53 -8.93
C VAL A 130 4.34 11.97 -10.13
N GLN A 131 4.21 13.22 -10.57
CA GLN A 131 5.02 13.82 -11.65
C GLN A 131 4.88 13.15 -13.04
N LEU A 132 3.71 12.56 -13.32
CA LEU A 132 3.40 11.93 -14.61
C LEU A 132 2.41 12.72 -15.47
N LYS A 133 1.82 13.80 -14.94
CA LYS A 133 0.83 14.59 -15.69
C LYS A 133 1.39 15.11 -17.01
N ASP A 134 2.50 15.84 -16.97
CA ASP A 134 3.10 16.45 -18.16
C ASP A 134 3.42 15.40 -19.23
N PHE A 135 3.97 14.26 -18.83
CA PHE A 135 4.26 13.14 -19.72
C PHE A 135 3.00 12.68 -20.47
N PHE A 136 1.92 12.35 -19.75
CA PHE A 136 0.69 11.88 -20.38
C PHE A 136 -0.09 12.97 -21.11
N GLU A 137 0.00 14.24 -20.70
CA GLU A 137 -0.63 15.36 -21.42
C GLU A 137 -0.03 15.59 -22.81
N THR A 138 1.25 15.25 -23.01
CA THR A 138 1.91 15.34 -24.33
C THR A 138 1.45 14.27 -25.32
N LEU A 139 0.89 13.16 -24.83
CA LEU A 139 0.41 12.08 -25.69
C LEU A 139 -0.95 12.45 -26.28
N GLU A 140 -1.18 12.10 -27.55
CA GLU A 140 -2.44 12.40 -28.25
C GLU A 140 -3.67 11.84 -27.51
N ALA A 141 -3.55 10.60 -27.00
CA ALA A 141 -4.62 9.90 -26.30
C ALA A 141 -4.76 10.27 -24.82
N LYS A 142 -3.78 10.94 -24.21
CA LYS A 142 -3.83 11.38 -22.80
C LYS A 142 -4.26 10.29 -21.81
N LEU A 143 -5.36 10.47 -21.07
CA LEU A 143 -5.93 9.48 -20.14
C LEU A 143 -6.41 8.21 -20.84
N ASP A 144 -6.68 8.28 -22.14
CA ASP A 144 -7.08 7.14 -22.96
C ASP A 144 -5.88 6.47 -23.63
N HIS A 145 -4.65 6.83 -23.25
CA HIS A 145 -3.44 6.13 -23.68
C HIS A 145 -3.51 4.65 -23.30
N GLU A 146 -3.36 3.77 -24.29
CA GLU A 146 -3.41 2.32 -24.11
C GLU A 146 -2.13 1.81 -23.44
N LEU A 147 -2.28 1.20 -22.27
CA LEU A 147 -1.23 0.42 -21.62
C LEU A 147 -1.28 -1.01 -22.13
N LEU A 148 -0.10 -1.55 -22.44
CA LEU A 148 0.06 -2.97 -22.77
C LEU A 148 0.10 -3.82 -21.50
N GLU A 149 -0.04 -5.13 -21.65
CA GLU A 149 0.00 -6.08 -20.55
C GLU A 149 1.27 -5.86 -19.70
N HIS A 150 1.09 -5.82 -18.38
CA HIS A 150 2.16 -5.53 -17.40
C HIS A 150 2.88 -4.18 -17.59
N GLY A 151 2.30 -3.25 -18.36
CA GLY A 151 2.89 -1.96 -18.69
C GLY A 151 4.09 -2.07 -19.61
N ALA A 152 4.10 -3.03 -20.55
CA ALA A 152 5.26 -3.28 -21.42
C ALA A 152 5.69 -2.08 -22.29
N ASN A 153 4.83 -1.08 -22.46
CA ASN A 153 5.09 0.16 -23.21
C ASN A 153 5.43 1.38 -22.34
N VAL A 154 5.63 1.21 -21.03
CA VAL A 154 6.11 2.25 -20.11
C VAL A 154 7.38 1.79 -19.41
N SER A 155 8.20 2.73 -18.95
CA SER A 155 9.39 2.42 -18.17
C SER A 155 9.01 1.79 -16.82
N VAL A 156 9.97 1.09 -16.19
CA VAL A 156 9.74 0.53 -14.85
C VAL A 156 9.41 1.61 -13.83
N GLY A 157 10.05 2.78 -13.93
CA GLY A 157 9.79 3.93 -13.06
C GLY A 157 8.40 4.53 -13.29
N GLU A 158 7.99 4.73 -14.55
CA GLU A 158 6.63 5.18 -14.89
C GLU A 158 5.58 4.20 -14.35
N ARG A 159 5.79 2.89 -14.53
CA ARG A 159 4.90 1.87 -13.97
C ARG A 159 4.77 2.00 -12.45
N GLN A 160 5.85 2.21 -11.72
CA GLN A 160 5.80 2.42 -10.28
C GLN A 160 5.02 3.69 -9.91
N LEU A 161 5.26 4.79 -10.61
CA LEU A 161 4.58 6.07 -10.39
C LEU A 161 3.08 5.99 -10.72
N ILE A 162 2.68 5.32 -11.82
CA ILE A 162 1.27 5.04 -12.13
C ILE A 162 0.63 4.29 -10.97
N CYS A 163 1.31 3.28 -10.43
CA CYS A 163 0.77 2.48 -9.33
C CYS A 163 0.73 3.26 -8.01
N LEU A 164 1.65 4.19 -7.81
CA LEU A 164 1.58 5.13 -6.68
C LEU A 164 0.37 6.07 -6.84
N ALA A 165 0.08 6.58 -8.03
CA ALA A 165 -1.12 7.38 -8.29
C ALA A 165 -2.40 6.61 -7.97
N LEU A 166 -2.48 5.29 -8.25
CA LEU A 166 -3.59 4.42 -7.82
C LEU A 166 -3.83 4.48 -6.32
N VAL A 167 -2.73 4.38 -5.57
CA VAL A 167 -2.77 4.34 -4.10
C VAL A 167 -3.20 5.71 -3.55
N LEU A 168 -2.73 6.81 -4.14
CA LEU A 168 -3.13 8.16 -3.75
C LEU A 168 -4.60 8.45 -4.07
N LEU A 169 -5.10 8.00 -5.23
CA LEU A 169 -6.51 8.14 -5.63
C LEU A 169 -7.49 7.51 -4.63
N GLN A 170 -7.10 6.40 -4.00
CA GLN A 170 -7.96 5.71 -3.04
C GLN A 170 -8.22 6.51 -1.77
N ARG A 171 -7.41 7.55 -1.48
CA ARG A 171 -7.53 8.41 -0.27
C ARG A 171 -7.64 7.59 1.02
N SER A 172 -6.92 6.46 1.07
CA SER A 172 -6.88 5.59 2.23
C SER A 172 -6.17 6.24 3.40
N LYS A 173 -6.65 5.97 4.63
CA LYS A 173 -6.05 6.51 5.86
C LYS A 173 -4.72 5.85 6.20
N ILE A 174 -4.52 4.62 5.73
CA ILE A 174 -3.30 3.83 5.94
C ILE A 174 -2.78 3.45 4.55
N VAL A 175 -1.53 3.79 4.28
CA VAL A 175 -0.83 3.39 3.06
C VAL A 175 0.36 2.53 3.44
N VAL A 176 0.43 1.34 2.87
CA VAL A 176 1.54 0.41 3.01
C VAL A 176 2.30 0.37 1.70
N LEU A 177 3.61 0.61 1.76
CA LEU A 177 4.50 0.53 0.61
C LEU A 177 5.46 -0.65 0.82
N ASP A 178 5.25 -1.75 0.10
CA ASP A 178 6.12 -2.93 0.16
C ASP A 178 7.26 -2.78 -0.86
N GLU A 179 8.47 -2.53 -0.36
CA GLU A 179 9.70 -2.29 -1.15
C GLU A 179 9.56 -1.25 -2.29
N PRO A 180 9.07 -0.02 -2.01
CA PRO A 180 8.79 0.98 -3.05
C PRO A 180 10.04 1.43 -3.83
N THR A 181 11.24 1.28 -3.25
CA THR A 181 12.52 1.72 -3.83
C THR A 181 13.25 0.62 -4.61
N ALA A 182 12.68 -0.57 -4.78
CA ALA A 182 13.39 -1.72 -5.38
C ALA A 182 13.89 -1.50 -6.83
N HIS A 183 13.37 -0.48 -7.52
CA HIS A 183 13.73 -0.15 -8.91
C HIS A 183 14.08 1.33 -9.12
N VAL A 184 14.27 2.08 -8.03
CA VAL A 184 14.73 3.47 -8.12
C VAL A 184 16.25 3.43 -8.17
N ASP A 185 16.83 3.70 -9.33
CA ASP A 185 18.25 3.96 -9.44
C ASP A 185 18.56 5.23 -8.63
N TYR A 186 19.27 5.08 -7.52
CA TYR A 186 19.98 6.19 -6.90
C TYR A 186 21.13 6.54 -7.84
N GLY A 187 20.84 7.33 -8.87
CA GLY A 187 21.88 8.00 -9.65
C GLY A 187 22.86 8.66 -8.67
N MET A 188 24.14 8.33 -8.84
CA MET A 188 25.29 8.84 -8.06
C MET A 188 25.26 10.36 -7.86
#